data_AF-A0A4R6AH58-F1
#
_entry.id   AF-A0A4R6AH58-F1
#
_cell.length_a   1.000
_cell.length_b   1.000
_cell.length_c   1.000
_cell.angle_alpha   90.00
_cell.angle_beta   90.00
_cell.angle_gamma   90.00
#
_symmetry.space_group_name_H-M   'P 1'
#
loop_
_entity.id
_entity.type
_entity.pdbx_description
1 polymer ?
#
loop_
_entity_poly.entity_id
_entity_poly.type
_entity_poly.pdbx_seq_one_letter_code
_entity_poly.pdbx_strand_id
1 'polypeptide(L)'
;MSLRALSIPDATAPDAGPGPTADLYLRWSCADRIARGDLVALGPTLFRAGGTLIVLRHVSGMRALPPHDRVILVADDDWHGGLWDRTLPLAYRMKLALTECRDASRVEARADTVLVSSDRLARLYAARLPGRRIVRIDPAWTPPQSAPDGIRADIAWLGSPAHAGDLRLAIETIELCRQARPGLRVIVAGGARVPRHWRRDPRILRLPDMPWPRWLAFLRRARIGIVLYPLAPGAFNAARSVNKLLEADQVGAVLLASDCWAAGHAAARGGYCKLLGDSPRDWAAAVLGLIDDPETRQRIAARTRAHIAARRGLATQAALWEGLL
;
A
#
# COMPACT_ATOMS: atom_id res chain seq x y z
N MET A 1 -0.27 16.34 -25.69
CA MET A 1 0.97 16.04 -24.95
C MET A 1 1.12 14.54 -24.82
N SER A 2 2.10 13.95 -25.51
CA SER A 2 2.34 12.51 -25.56
C SER A 2 2.92 12.00 -24.22
N LEU A 3 2.40 10.90 -23.69
CA LEU A 3 2.93 10.21 -22.49
C LEU A 3 4.34 9.60 -22.71
N ARG A 4 4.94 9.75 -23.91
CA ARG A 4 6.15 9.05 -24.35
C ARG A 4 7.50 9.69 -24.01
N ALA A 5 7.55 10.80 -23.29
CA ALA A 5 8.83 11.41 -22.90
C ALA A 5 8.83 11.77 -21.41
N LEU A 6 8.68 10.78 -20.55
CA LEU A 6 9.07 10.91 -19.16
C LEU A 6 10.43 10.22 -19.02
N SER A 7 11.50 10.99 -19.21
CA SER A 7 12.82 10.63 -18.71
C SER A 7 12.72 10.57 -17.19
N ILE A 8 12.36 9.39 -16.68
CA ILE A 8 12.48 9.11 -15.25
C ILE A 8 13.99 8.96 -15.01
N PRO A 9 14.62 9.76 -14.13
CA PRO A 9 16.07 9.81 -14.00
C PRO A 9 16.66 8.41 -13.81
N ASP A 10 17.72 8.10 -14.55
CA ASP A 10 18.56 6.94 -14.29
C ASP A 10 19.38 7.20 -13.02
N ALA A 11 19.37 6.23 -12.11
CA ALA A 11 20.33 6.16 -11.03
C ALA A 11 20.86 4.73 -10.92
N THR A 12 22.18 4.67 -11.03
CA THR A 12 23.11 3.58 -10.78
C THR A 12 22.86 2.80 -9.49
N ALA A 13 22.98 1.48 -9.55
CA ALA A 13 23.07 0.49 -8.45
C ALA A 13 21.83 0.37 -7.51
N PRO A 14 21.58 -0.84 -6.93
CA PRO A 14 20.45 -1.05 -6.03
C PRO A 14 20.76 -0.39 -4.68
N ASP A 15 20.35 0.87 -4.55
CA ASP A 15 20.44 1.59 -3.30
C ASP A 15 19.55 0.87 -2.26
N ALA A 16 20.15 0.41 -1.16
CA ALA A 16 19.49 -0.27 -0.05
C ALA A 16 18.67 0.72 0.81
N GLY A 17 17.91 1.59 0.15
CA GLY A 17 17.01 2.55 0.77
C GLY A 17 15.91 1.85 1.57
N PRO A 18 15.21 2.59 2.45
CA PRO A 18 14.11 2.04 3.23
C PRO A 18 13.04 1.40 2.35
N GLY A 19 12.43 0.32 2.84
CA GLY A 19 11.22 -0.22 2.27
C GLY A 19 9.97 0.58 2.69
N PRO A 20 8.85 0.41 1.97
CA PRO A 20 7.60 1.13 2.26
C PRO A 20 7.12 0.87 3.69
N THR A 21 7.19 -0.37 4.17
CA THR A 21 6.78 -0.73 5.53
C THR A 21 7.55 0.06 6.59
N ALA A 22 8.87 0.24 6.42
CA ALA A 22 9.66 1.00 7.40
C ALA A 22 9.26 2.47 7.45
N ASP A 23 9.04 3.09 6.29
CA ASP A 23 8.59 4.48 6.23
C ASP A 23 7.18 4.67 6.79
N LEU A 24 6.24 3.82 6.38
CA LEU A 24 4.82 3.94 6.72
C LEU A 24 4.50 3.64 8.19
N TYR A 25 5.28 2.78 8.84
CA TYR A 25 4.98 2.32 10.21
C TYR A 25 5.97 2.81 11.25
N LEU A 26 7.10 3.44 10.87
CA LEU A 26 8.11 3.86 11.85
C LEU A 26 8.86 5.13 11.44
N ARG A 27 9.60 5.14 10.31
CA ARG A 27 10.61 6.17 10.04
C ARG A 27 10.02 7.57 9.93
N TRP A 28 8.85 7.73 9.30
CA TRP A 28 8.27 9.07 9.14
C TRP A 28 7.69 9.62 10.44
N SER A 29 7.10 8.78 11.30
CA SER A 29 6.57 9.22 12.59
C SER A 29 7.66 9.39 13.66
N CYS A 30 8.76 8.63 13.57
CA CYS A 30 9.90 8.65 14.49
C CYS A 30 11.13 9.37 13.92
N ALA A 31 10.96 10.23 12.91
CA ALA A 31 12.08 10.89 12.24
C ALA A 31 13.00 11.65 13.23
N ASP A 32 12.42 12.33 14.22
CA ASP A 32 13.18 13.06 15.23
C ASP A 32 14.01 12.14 16.14
N ARG A 33 13.47 10.97 16.51
CA ARG A 33 14.20 9.97 17.31
C ARG A 33 15.36 9.36 16.53
N ILE A 34 15.17 9.15 15.22
CA ILE A 34 16.25 8.70 14.34
C ILE A 34 17.34 9.77 14.24
N ALA A 35 16.95 11.04 14.06
CA ALA A 35 17.89 12.15 13.96
C ALA A 35 18.72 12.35 15.24
N ARG A 36 18.14 12.12 16.42
CA ARG A 36 18.85 12.18 17.71
C ARG A 36 19.69 10.94 18.03
N GLY A 37 19.53 9.86 17.28
CA GLY A 37 20.20 8.58 17.54
C GLY A 37 19.51 7.70 18.60
N ASP A 38 18.35 8.11 19.11
CA ASP A 38 17.54 7.31 20.07
C ASP A 38 16.98 6.04 19.40
N LEU A 39 16.78 6.09 18.08
CA LEU A 39 16.27 5.00 17.26
C LEU A 39 17.24 4.75 16.09
N VAL A 40 18.01 3.67 16.16
CA VAL A 40 19.06 3.34 15.20
C VAL A 40 18.58 2.31 14.19
N ALA A 41 18.70 2.61 12.90
CA ALA A 41 18.46 1.63 11.84
C ALA A 41 19.64 0.64 11.77
N LEU A 42 19.34 -0.65 11.92
CA LEU A 42 20.30 -1.75 11.76
C LEU A 42 20.22 -2.37 10.36
N GLY A 43 19.12 -2.12 9.65
CA GLY A 43 18.88 -2.53 8.28
C GLY A 43 17.56 -1.94 7.75
N PRO A 44 17.15 -2.29 6.51
CA PRO A 44 15.97 -1.72 5.88
C PRO A 44 14.66 -1.95 6.63
N THR A 45 14.60 -3.01 7.43
CA THR A 45 13.42 -3.42 8.20
C THR A 45 13.71 -3.68 9.68
N LEU A 46 14.88 -3.26 10.17
CA LEU A 46 15.33 -3.57 11.52
C LEU A 46 15.85 -2.32 12.21
N PHE A 47 15.34 -2.05 13.41
CA PHE A 47 15.68 -0.87 14.18
C PHE A 47 15.91 -1.26 15.64
N ARG A 48 16.64 -0.42 16.36
CA ARG A 48 16.94 -0.59 17.78
C ARG A 48 16.76 0.73 18.52
N ALA A 49 16.12 0.66 19.67
CA ALA A 49 16.00 1.75 20.64
C ALA A 49 16.28 1.19 22.04
N GLY A 50 17.41 1.58 22.63
CA GLY A 50 17.91 0.94 23.85
C GLY A 50 18.04 -0.58 23.69
N GLY A 51 17.49 -1.32 24.66
CA GLY A 51 17.40 -2.80 24.62
C GLY A 51 16.26 -3.36 23.75
N THR A 52 15.43 -2.51 23.14
CA THR A 52 14.30 -2.95 22.31
C THR A 52 14.68 -3.08 20.85
N LEU A 53 14.42 -4.26 20.27
CA LEU A 53 14.56 -4.53 18.86
C LEU A 53 13.21 -4.42 18.16
N ILE A 54 13.15 -3.63 17.08
CA ILE A 54 11.95 -3.44 16.27
C ILE A 54 12.16 -4.10 14.91
N VAL A 55 11.33 -5.08 14.60
CA VAL A 55 11.36 -5.83 13.34
C VAL A 55 10.13 -5.46 12.54
N LEU A 56 10.31 -4.86 11.37
CA LEU A 56 9.24 -4.57 10.43
C LEU A 56 9.17 -5.72 9.42
N ARG A 57 8.15 -6.57 9.51
CA ARG A 57 7.93 -7.71 8.61
C ARG A 57 8.96 -8.85 8.68
N HIS A 58 10.26 -8.60 8.51
CA HIS A 58 11.30 -9.64 8.53
C HIS A 58 12.66 -9.12 8.99
N VAL A 59 13.62 -10.05 9.19
CA VAL A 59 14.97 -9.75 9.69
C VAL A 59 16.00 -9.51 8.58
N SER A 60 15.56 -9.30 7.33
CA SER A 60 16.41 -8.94 6.18
C SER A 60 17.61 -9.88 5.97
N GLY A 61 17.41 -11.19 6.14
CA GLY A 61 18.45 -12.20 5.89
C GLY A 61 19.47 -12.38 7.01
N MET A 62 19.30 -11.72 8.15
CA MET A 62 20.13 -12.00 9.32
C MET A 62 19.90 -13.43 9.84
N ARG A 63 21.01 -14.14 10.11
CA ARG A 63 20.94 -15.51 10.64
C ARG A 63 20.38 -15.58 12.06
N ALA A 64 20.71 -14.59 12.89
CA ALA A 64 20.28 -14.45 14.28
C ALA A 64 19.82 -13.01 14.55
N LEU A 65 18.93 -12.84 15.54
CA LEU A 65 18.57 -11.51 16.03
C LEU A 65 19.76 -10.94 16.81
N PRO A 66 20.08 -9.63 16.64
CA PRO A 66 21.04 -8.92 17.49
C PRO A 66 20.66 -9.05 18.97
N PRO A 67 21.59 -8.87 19.92
CA PRO A 67 21.26 -8.84 21.35
C PRO A 67 20.15 -7.83 21.66
N HIS A 68 19.17 -8.25 22.47
CA HIS A 68 17.98 -7.47 22.81
C HIS A 68 17.37 -7.99 24.12
N ASP A 69 16.66 -7.11 24.80
CA ASP A 69 15.84 -7.43 25.98
C ASP A 69 14.37 -7.67 25.59
N ARG A 70 13.92 -6.98 24.53
CA ARG A 70 12.53 -6.99 24.05
C ARG A 70 12.46 -6.96 22.53
N VAL A 71 11.45 -7.62 21.97
CA VAL A 71 11.14 -7.58 20.53
C VAL A 71 9.75 -7.01 20.27
N ILE A 72 9.70 -6.01 19.39
CA ILE A 72 8.47 -5.50 18.78
C ILE A 72 8.44 -5.93 17.31
N LEU A 73 7.43 -6.71 16.93
CA LEU A 73 7.18 -7.08 15.52
C LEU A 73 6.09 -6.17 14.94
N VAL A 74 6.32 -5.61 13.76
CA VAL A 74 5.28 -4.95 12.97
C VAL A 74 4.89 -5.86 11.79
N ALA A 75 3.64 -6.29 11.76
CA ALA A 75 3.06 -7.16 10.76
C ALA A 75 2.01 -6.43 9.91
N ASP A 76 2.30 -6.21 8.62
CA ASP A 76 1.43 -5.45 7.72
C ASP A 76 0.66 -6.26 6.68
N ASP A 77 0.97 -7.56 6.54
CA ASP A 77 0.28 -8.51 5.67
C ASP A 77 -0.02 -9.83 6.43
N ASP A 78 -1.02 -10.61 5.96
CA ASP A 78 -1.24 -11.99 6.45
C ASP A 78 -0.43 -12.98 5.64
N TRP A 79 0.86 -13.07 5.91
CA TRP A 79 1.77 -13.99 5.21
C TRP A 79 1.35 -15.45 5.34
N HIS A 80 0.89 -15.87 6.53
CA HIS A 80 0.41 -17.22 6.77
C HIS A 80 -0.83 -17.56 5.93
N GLY A 81 -1.81 -16.65 5.87
CA GLY A 81 -2.96 -16.78 4.97
C GLY A 81 -2.55 -16.75 3.50
N GLY A 82 -1.59 -15.89 3.15
CA GLY A 82 -1.04 -15.75 1.80
C GLY A 82 -0.40 -17.03 1.26
N LEU A 83 0.16 -17.89 2.12
CA LEU A 83 0.71 -19.19 1.70
C LEU A 83 -0.32 -20.09 1.03
N TRP A 84 -1.57 -20.01 1.46
CA TRP A 84 -2.67 -20.87 0.99
C TRP A 84 -3.65 -20.14 0.07
N ASP A 85 -3.46 -18.84 -0.12
CA ASP A 85 -4.31 -17.99 -0.93
C ASP A 85 -4.06 -18.23 -2.43
N ARG A 86 -5.01 -18.91 -3.10
CA ARG A 86 -4.92 -19.24 -4.53
C ARG A 86 -5.10 -18.03 -5.44
N THR A 87 -5.52 -16.87 -4.91
CA THR A 87 -5.58 -15.63 -5.70
C THR A 87 -4.19 -15.05 -5.95
N LEU A 88 -3.19 -15.44 -5.14
CA LEU A 88 -1.80 -15.03 -5.31
C LEU A 88 -1.06 -15.94 -6.31
N PRO A 89 -0.17 -15.37 -7.15
CA PRO A 89 0.68 -16.17 -8.02
C PRO A 89 1.51 -17.20 -7.24
N LEU A 90 1.66 -18.42 -7.78
CA LEU A 90 2.43 -19.49 -7.14
C LEU A 90 3.86 -19.06 -6.77
N ALA A 91 4.55 -18.38 -7.68
CA ALA A 91 5.90 -17.86 -7.42
C ALA A 91 5.94 -16.88 -6.23
N TYR A 92 4.89 -16.06 -6.05
CA TYR A 92 4.79 -15.16 -4.91
C TYR A 92 4.51 -15.92 -3.62
N ARG A 93 3.64 -16.93 -3.63
CA ARG A 93 3.41 -17.82 -2.49
C ARG A 93 4.69 -18.55 -2.05
N MET A 94 5.50 -19.01 -3.01
CA MET A 94 6.80 -19.61 -2.72
C MET A 94 7.78 -18.60 -2.09
N LYS A 95 7.81 -17.36 -2.58
CA LYS A 95 8.59 -16.28 -1.95
C LYS A 95 8.14 -16.06 -0.51
N LEU A 96 6.82 -15.92 -0.27
CA LEU A 96 6.27 -15.78 1.09
C LEU A 96 6.69 -16.93 2.00
N ALA A 97 6.71 -18.17 1.51
CA ALA A 97 7.13 -19.33 2.28
C ALA A 97 8.61 -19.30 2.66
N LEU A 98 9.47 -19.00 1.68
CA LEU A 98 10.93 -19.12 1.84
C LEU A 98 11.55 -17.97 2.64
N THR A 99 11.01 -16.75 2.52
CA THR A 99 11.56 -15.56 3.19
C THR A 99 10.67 -15.13 4.35
N GLU A 100 9.44 -14.72 4.04
CA GLU A 100 8.58 -13.99 4.97
C GLU A 100 8.11 -14.88 6.12
N CYS A 101 7.53 -16.04 5.83
CA CYS A 101 6.94 -16.90 6.86
C CYS A 101 7.99 -17.50 7.79
N ARG A 102 9.14 -17.88 7.25
CA ARG A 102 10.24 -18.43 8.04
C ARG A 102 10.79 -17.39 9.01
N ASP A 103 11.06 -16.18 8.54
CA ASP A 103 11.57 -15.10 9.38
C ASP A 103 10.49 -14.61 10.34
N ALA A 104 9.27 -14.40 9.87
CA ALA A 104 8.14 -14.00 10.69
C ALA A 104 7.90 -15.00 11.82
N SER A 105 7.88 -16.31 11.56
CA SER A 105 7.67 -17.31 12.63
C SER A 105 8.78 -17.27 13.70
N ARG A 106 10.04 -17.03 13.29
CA ARG A 106 11.17 -16.91 14.23
C ARG A 106 11.09 -15.66 15.09
N VAL A 107 10.55 -14.58 14.55
CA VAL A 107 10.36 -13.30 15.25
C VAL A 107 9.09 -13.34 16.11
N GLU A 108 7.98 -13.86 15.59
CA GLU A 108 6.70 -14.05 16.27
C GLU A 108 6.87 -14.84 17.58
N ALA A 109 7.68 -15.90 17.57
CA ALA A 109 7.97 -16.68 18.77
C ALA A 109 8.68 -15.88 19.89
N ARG A 110 9.41 -14.82 19.53
CA ARG A 110 10.17 -13.96 20.44
C ARG A 110 9.51 -12.61 20.71
N ALA A 111 8.49 -12.25 19.94
CA ALA A 111 7.86 -10.95 20.02
C ALA A 111 7.09 -10.79 21.33
N ASP A 112 7.46 -9.79 22.12
CA ASP A 112 6.72 -9.38 23.31
C ASP A 112 5.49 -8.57 22.94
N THR A 113 5.60 -7.81 21.84
CA THR A 113 4.52 -6.99 21.30
C THR A 113 4.46 -7.14 19.80
N VAL A 114 3.25 -7.35 19.27
CA VAL A 114 3.00 -7.42 17.83
C VAL A 114 2.08 -6.27 17.42
N LEU A 115 2.62 -5.38 16.61
CA LEU A 115 1.90 -4.29 15.98
C LEU A 115 1.34 -4.81 14.65
N VAL A 116 0.05 -4.62 14.41
CA VAL A 116 -0.63 -5.16 13.22
C VAL A 116 -1.34 -4.06 12.45
N SER A 117 -1.40 -4.18 11.11
CA SER A 117 -1.93 -3.17 10.19
C SER A 117 -3.43 -3.25 9.88
N SER A 118 -4.18 -4.19 10.44
CA SER A 118 -5.65 -4.26 10.31
C SER A 118 -6.32 -4.99 11.47
N ASP A 119 -7.63 -4.78 11.66
CA ASP A 119 -8.40 -5.48 12.69
C ASP A 119 -8.49 -6.99 12.40
N ARG A 120 -8.47 -7.37 11.12
CA ARG A 120 -8.37 -8.77 10.69
C ARG A 120 -7.07 -9.37 11.20
N LEU A 121 -5.93 -8.70 10.99
CA LEU A 121 -4.64 -9.14 11.51
C LEU A 121 -4.64 -9.20 13.04
N ALA A 122 -5.22 -8.22 13.73
CA ALA A 122 -5.32 -8.24 15.18
C ALA A 122 -6.01 -9.51 15.71
N ARG A 123 -7.14 -9.91 15.10
CA ARG A 123 -7.82 -11.16 15.47
C ARG A 123 -6.98 -12.40 15.17
N LEU A 124 -6.32 -12.44 14.00
CA LEU A 124 -5.48 -13.58 13.61
C LEU A 124 -4.28 -13.75 14.54
N TYR A 125 -3.61 -12.65 14.88
CA TYR A 125 -2.45 -12.68 15.78
C TYR A 125 -2.83 -12.94 17.23
N ALA A 126 -3.96 -12.42 17.71
CA ALA A 126 -4.45 -12.73 19.05
C ALA A 126 -4.77 -14.23 19.21
N ALA A 127 -5.32 -14.86 18.17
CA ALA A 127 -5.57 -16.31 18.17
C ALA A 127 -4.27 -17.13 18.03
N ARG A 128 -3.32 -16.67 17.22
CA ARG A 128 -2.05 -17.38 16.96
C ARG A 128 -1.05 -17.30 18.11
N LEU A 129 -1.01 -16.15 18.79
CA LEU A 129 -0.02 -15.85 19.83
C LEU A 129 -0.74 -15.50 21.15
N PRO A 130 -1.41 -16.47 21.79
CA PRO A 130 -2.15 -16.23 23.03
C PRO A 130 -1.21 -15.66 24.11
N GLY A 131 -1.69 -14.64 24.83
CA GLY A 131 -0.93 -13.98 25.89
C GLY A 131 0.09 -12.93 25.42
N ARG A 132 0.29 -12.74 24.10
CA ARG A 132 1.13 -11.64 23.58
C ARG A 132 0.35 -10.34 23.46
N ARG A 133 1.03 -9.21 23.64
CA ARG A 133 0.43 -7.88 23.49
C ARG A 133 0.25 -7.57 22.00
N ILE A 134 -0.99 -7.57 21.51
CA ILE A 134 -1.32 -7.20 20.14
C ILE A 134 -1.80 -5.76 20.10
N VAL A 135 -1.19 -4.92 19.26
CA VAL A 135 -1.49 -3.48 19.17
C VAL A 135 -1.81 -3.09 17.73
N ARG A 136 -2.84 -2.29 17.55
CA ARG A 136 -3.24 -1.79 16.23
C ARG A 136 -2.35 -0.60 15.83
N ILE A 137 -1.73 -0.64 14.66
CA ILE A 137 -0.99 0.49 14.06
C ILE A 137 -1.46 0.79 12.63
N ASP A 138 -1.97 1.99 12.39
CA ASP A 138 -2.29 2.42 11.03
C ASP A 138 -1.03 2.91 10.30
N PRO A 139 -0.94 2.72 8.96
CA PRO A 139 0.10 3.36 8.17
C PRO A 139 -0.06 4.88 8.25
N ALA A 140 1.05 5.59 8.32
CA ALA A 140 1.09 7.05 8.33
C ALA A 140 1.87 7.53 7.11
N TRP A 141 1.30 8.48 6.36
CA TRP A 141 1.96 9.09 5.22
C TRP A 141 2.36 10.52 5.53
N THR A 142 3.48 10.96 4.93
CA THR A 142 3.74 12.39 4.81
C THR A 142 2.67 13.06 3.95
N PRO A 143 2.29 14.32 4.23
CA PRO A 143 1.32 15.03 3.41
C PRO A 143 1.71 15.06 1.92
N PRO A 144 0.72 15.02 1.00
CA PRO A 144 0.99 15.11 -0.43
C PRO A 144 1.73 16.41 -0.77
N GLN A 145 2.71 16.32 -1.64
CA GLN A 145 3.40 17.48 -2.20
C GLN A 145 2.72 17.90 -3.51
N SER A 146 2.57 19.20 -3.71
CA SER A 146 1.97 19.71 -4.95
C SER A 146 3.03 19.96 -6.02
N ALA A 147 3.04 19.12 -7.07
CA ALA A 147 3.78 19.38 -8.29
C ALA A 147 2.86 19.99 -9.37
N PRO A 148 3.18 21.18 -9.93
CA PRO A 148 2.43 21.81 -11.03
C PRO A 148 2.48 20.96 -12.33
N ASP A 149 3.65 20.43 -12.65
CA ASP A 149 3.95 19.69 -13.90
C ASP A 149 3.87 18.16 -13.72
N GLY A 150 2.77 17.72 -13.12
CA GLY A 150 2.57 16.34 -12.75
C GLY A 150 2.15 15.40 -13.89
N ILE A 151 2.44 14.10 -13.73
CA ILE A 151 1.93 13.04 -14.61
C ILE A 151 0.42 12.95 -14.40
N ARG A 152 -0.38 13.14 -15.46
CA ARG A 152 -1.84 13.13 -15.37
C ARG A 152 -2.46 11.88 -15.97
N ALA A 153 -3.37 11.27 -15.22
CA ALA A 153 -4.20 10.16 -15.70
C ALA A 153 -5.63 10.29 -15.19
N ASP A 154 -6.56 9.76 -15.97
CA ASP A 154 -7.98 9.80 -15.61
C ASP A 154 -8.32 8.61 -14.70
N ILE A 155 -7.70 7.45 -14.98
CA ILE A 155 -7.84 6.21 -14.21
C ILE A 155 -6.45 5.60 -13.96
N ALA A 156 -6.25 5.00 -12.79
CA ALA A 156 -5.07 4.20 -12.55
C ALA A 156 -5.35 2.91 -11.76
N TRP A 157 -4.59 1.86 -12.08
CA TRP A 157 -4.36 0.74 -11.17
C TRP A 157 -2.93 0.83 -10.66
N LEU A 158 -2.79 0.98 -9.34
CA LEU A 158 -1.50 1.16 -8.69
C LEU A 158 -1.17 -0.10 -7.86
N GLY A 159 -0.74 -1.18 -8.47
CA GLY A 159 -0.46 -2.43 -7.75
C GLY A 159 0.88 -3.03 -8.14
N SER A 160 1.20 -4.19 -7.58
CA SER A 160 2.41 -4.97 -7.89
C SER A 160 2.03 -6.31 -8.56
N PRO A 161 2.99 -7.04 -9.17
CA PRO A 161 2.71 -8.32 -9.82
C PRO A 161 2.11 -9.38 -8.89
N ALA A 162 2.33 -9.26 -7.57
CA ALA A 162 1.73 -10.13 -6.56
C ALA A 162 0.20 -10.09 -6.59
N HIS A 163 -0.38 -9.00 -7.11
CA HIS A 163 -1.81 -8.74 -7.23
C HIS A 163 -2.35 -8.99 -8.63
N ALA A 164 -1.75 -9.91 -9.38
CA ALA A 164 -2.22 -10.23 -10.74
C ALA A 164 -3.67 -10.74 -10.76
N GLY A 165 -4.14 -11.43 -9.71
CA GLY A 165 -5.53 -11.84 -9.57
C GLY A 165 -6.50 -10.66 -9.49
N ASP A 166 -6.10 -9.61 -8.79
CA ASP A 166 -6.87 -8.38 -8.61
C ASP A 166 -6.94 -7.57 -9.92
N LEU A 167 -5.88 -7.61 -10.71
CA LEU A 167 -5.74 -6.83 -11.94
C LEU A 167 -6.81 -7.17 -13.00
N ARG A 168 -7.35 -8.40 -13.02
CA ARG A 168 -8.35 -8.82 -14.03
C ARG A 168 -9.56 -7.89 -14.06
N LEU A 169 -10.16 -7.63 -12.88
CA LEU A 169 -11.32 -6.75 -12.77
C LEU A 169 -10.99 -5.30 -13.18
N ALA A 170 -9.79 -4.81 -12.84
CA ALA A 170 -9.33 -3.51 -13.30
C ALA A 170 -9.20 -3.46 -14.84
N ILE A 171 -8.63 -4.50 -15.47
CA ILE A 171 -8.50 -4.57 -16.94
C ILE A 171 -9.88 -4.52 -17.60
N GLU A 172 -10.80 -5.37 -17.17
CA GLU A 172 -12.16 -5.44 -17.73
C GLU A 172 -12.91 -4.11 -17.55
N THR A 173 -12.81 -3.50 -16.36
CA THR A 173 -13.38 -2.17 -16.08
C THR A 173 -12.81 -1.11 -17.02
N ILE A 174 -11.48 -1.06 -17.17
CA ILE A 174 -10.80 -0.08 -18.01
C ILE A 174 -11.20 -0.26 -19.47
N GLU A 175 -11.28 -1.48 -19.99
CA GLU A 175 -11.76 -1.74 -21.36
C GLU A 175 -13.14 -1.15 -21.61
N LEU A 176 -14.09 -1.42 -20.71
CA LEU A 176 -15.46 -0.89 -20.82
C LEU A 176 -15.47 0.65 -20.80
N CYS A 177 -14.68 1.26 -19.91
CA CYS A 177 -14.56 2.72 -19.85
C CYS A 177 -13.97 3.28 -21.15
N ARG A 178 -12.96 2.62 -21.72
CA ARG A 178 -12.28 3.05 -22.95
C ARG A 178 -13.13 2.87 -24.19
N GLN A 179 -14.00 1.87 -24.23
CA GLN A 179 -15.01 1.74 -25.29
C GLN A 179 -15.96 2.93 -25.28
N ALA A 180 -16.41 3.37 -24.09
CA ALA A 180 -17.29 4.55 -23.95
C ALA A 180 -16.56 5.90 -24.09
N ARG A 181 -15.27 5.95 -23.73
CA ARG A 181 -14.42 7.16 -23.77
C ARG A 181 -13.02 6.78 -24.29
N PRO A 182 -12.81 6.71 -25.62
CA PRO A 182 -11.53 6.27 -26.20
C PRO A 182 -10.32 7.16 -25.83
N GLY A 183 -10.57 8.40 -25.40
CA GLY A 183 -9.56 9.39 -25.02
C GLY A 183 -8.97 9.21 -23.62
N LEU A 184 -9.48 8.28 -22.80
CA LEU A 184 -9.02 8.10 -21.41
C LEU A 184 -7.54 7.77 -21.33
N ARG A 185 -6.84 8.48 -20.44
CA ARG A 185 -5.46 8.21 -20.05
C ARG A 185 -5.44 7.29 -18.84
N VAL A 186 -4.71 6.20 -18.97
CA VAL A 186 -4.67 5.14 -17.98
C VAL A 186 -3.24 4.95 -17.49
N ILE A 187 -3.07 4.79 -16.18
CA ILE A 187 -1.83 4.28 -15.60
C ILE A 187 -2.05 2.86 -15.09
N VAL A 188 -1.14 1.94 -15.40
CA VAL A 188 -1.09 0.61 -14.81
C VAL A 188 0.32 0.39 -14.26
N ALA A 189 0.44 0.22 -12.95
CA ALA A 189 1.73 0.17 -12.28
C ALA A 189 2.30 -1.24 -12.07
N GLY A 190 3.52 -1.29 -11.53
CA GLY A 190 4.14 -2.49 -10.97
C GLY A 190 4.42 -3.60 -11.97
N GLY A 191 4.74 -3.27 -13.23
CA GLY A 191 5.11 -4.29 -14.22
C GLY A 191 3.98 -5.28 -14.53
N ALA A 192 2.73 -4.89 -14.27
CA ALA A 192 1.55 -5.69 -14.50
C ALA A 192 1.48 -6.25 -15.94
N ARG A 193 1.04 -7.51 -16.04
CA ARG A 193 0.75 -8.15 -17.31
C ARG A 193 -0.59 -7.63 -17.84
N VAL A 194 -0.52 -6.78 -18.85
CA VAL A 194 -1.69 -6.20 -19.53
C VAL A 194 -1.91 -6.85 -20.91
N PRO A 195 -3.12 -6.73 -21.49
CA PRO A 195 -3.42 -7.22 -22.83
C PRO A 195 -2.43 -6.70 -23.89
N ARG A 196 -2.21 -7.48 -24.96
CA ARG A 196 -1.19 -7.16 -25.98
C ARG A 196 -1.48 -5.84 -26.69
N HIS A 197 -2.73 -5.53 -26.96
CA HIS A 197 -3.12 -4.29 -27.65
C HIS A 197 -2.86 -3.03 -26.80
N TRP A 198 -2.86 -3.12 -25.46
CA TRP A 198 -2.50 -2.00 -24.59
C TRP A 198 -1.04 -1.59 -24.71
N ARG A 199 -0.16 -2.50 -25.14
CA ARG A 199 1.28 -2.26 -25.15
C ARG A 199 1.71 -1.18 -26.13
N ARG A 200 0.92 -0.95 -27.19
CA ARG A 200 1.20 0.03 -28.23
C ARG A 200 0.37 1.32 -28.06
N ASP A 201 -0.52 1.34 -27.09
CA ASP A 201 -1.46 2.44 -26.90
C ASP A 201 -0.78 3.63 -26.20
N PRO A 202 -0.68 4.80 -26.85
CA PRO A 202 -0.01 5.97 -26.25
C PRO A 202 -0.80 6.58 -25.08
N ARG A 203 -2.06 6.17 -24.86
CA ARG A 203 -2.90 6.63 -23.74
C ARG A 203 -2.75 5.75 -22.50
N ILE A 204 -2.03 4.63 -22.60
CA ILE A 204 -1.77 3.73 -21.48
C ILE A 204 -0.31 3.84 -21.08
N LEU A 205 -0.06 4.47 -19.93
CA LEU A 205 1.24 4.48 -19.30
C LEU A 205 1.38 3.24 -18.41
N ARG A 206 2.28 2.34 -18.81
CA ARG A 206 2.63 1.15 -18.04
C ARG A 206 3.89 1.43 -17.25
N LEU A 207 3.79 1.48 -15.92
CA LEU A 207 4.96 1.67 -15.08
C LEU A 207 5.57 0.30 -14.74
N PRO A 208 6.92 0.17 -14.79
CA PRO A 208 7.58 -1.04 -14.35
C PRO A 208 7.40 -1.23 -12.84
N ASP A 209 7.78 -2.42 -12.35
CA ASP A 209 8.08 -2.57 -10.93
C ASP A 209 9.29 -1.70 -10.58
N MET A 210 9.23 -1.01 -9.45
CA MET A 210 10.25 -0.03 -9.09
C MET A 210 10.54 0.02 -7.60
N PRO A 211 11.78 0.36 -7.20
CA PRO A 211 12.12 0.59 -5.80
C PRO A 211 11.26 1.68 -5.16
N TRP A 212 11.05 1.55 -3.85
CA TRP A 212 10.20 2.45 -3.08
C TRP A 212 10.50 3.95 -3.24
N PRO A 213 11.75 4.43 -3.23
CA PRO A 213 12.04 5.85 -3.46
C PRO A 213 11.53 6.37 -4.80
N ARG A 214 11.64 5.54 -5.86
CA ARG A 214 11.15 5.87 -7.21
C ARG A 214 9.63 5.88 -7.26
N TRP A 215 8.99 4.95 -6.57
CA TRP A 215 7.53 4.92 -6.42
C TRP A 215 7.01 6.16 -5.69
N LEU A 216 7.65 6.55 -4.58
CA LEU A 216 7.28 7.75 -3.83
C LEU A 216 7.46 9.03 -4.65
N ALA A 217 8.56 9.13 -5.41
CA ALA A 217 8.79 10.24 -6.34
C ALA A 217 7.72 10.29 -7.44
N PHE A 218 7.29 9.14 -7.96
CA PHE A 218 6.17 9.06 -8.89
C PHE A 218 4.87 9.55 -8.25
N LEU A 219 4.49 9.06 -7.06
CA LEU A 219 3.25 9.46 -6.38
C LEU A 219 3.19 10.98 -6.15
N ARG A 220 4.30 11.59 -5.72
CA ARG A 220 4.40 13.05 -5.50
C ARG A 220 4.21 13.88 -6.78
N ARG A 221 4.47 13.29 -7.94
CA ARG A 221 4.32 13.94 -9.24
C ARG A 221 3.02 13.56 -9.93
N ALA A 222 2.35 12.48 -9.53
CA ALA A 222 1.17 12.00 -10.22
C ALA A 222 -0.09 12.75 -9.76
N ARG A 223 -0.98 13.01 -10.72
CA ARG A 223 -2.31 13.58 -10.54
C ARG A 223 -3.31 12.66 -11.23
N ILE A 224 -4.03 11.89 -10.44
CA ILE A 224 -4.87 10.81 -10.93
C ILE A 224 -6.31 11.12 -10.53
N GLY A 225 -7.24 11.01 -11.48
CA GLY A 225 -8.66 11.23 -11.18
C GLY A 225 -9.24 10.13 -10.28
N ILE A 226 -9.03 8.88 -10.69
CA ILE A 226 -9.62 7.70 -10.06
C ILE A 226 -8.57 6.61 -9.90
N VAL A 227 -8.43 6.03 -8.71
CA VAL A 227 -7.62 4.83 -8.47
C VAL A 227 -8.56 3.64 -8.28
N LEU A 228 -8.32 2.58 -9.06
CA LEU A 228 -9.00 1.30 -8.93
C LEU A 228 -8.22 0.40 -7.98
N TYR A 229 -8.92 -0.12 -6.97
CA TYR A 229 -8.42 -1.10 -6.03
C TYR A 229 -9.34 -2.31 -5.95
N PRO A 230 -9.49 -3.05 -7.06
CA PRO A 230 -10.16 -4.34 -7.01
C PRO A 230 -9.38 -5.28 -6.10
N LEU A 231 -10.07 -6.12 -5.34
CA LEU A 231 -9.50 -7.17 -4.52
C LEU A 231 -10.22 -8.49 -4.82
N ALA A 232 -9.47 -9.50 -5.22
CA ALA A 232 -9.98 -10.86 -5.26
C ALA A 232 -10.27 -11.33 -3.82
N PRO A 233 -11.41 -12.01 -3.57
CA PRO A 233 -11.70 -12.58 -2.27
C PRO A 233 -10.63 -13.60 -1.87
N GLY A 234 -9.96 -13.36 -0.74
CA GLY A 234 -8.85 -14.18 -0.27
C GLY A 234 -8.40 -13.79 1.13
N ALA A 235 -7.73 -14.70 1.83
CA ALA A 235 -7.24 -14.46 3.19
C ALA A 235 -6.25 -13.28 3.22
N PHE A 236 -5.38 -13.20 2.22
CA PHE A 236 -4.38 -12.15 2.12
C PHE A 236 -5.01 -10.76 1.91
N ASN A 237 -5.98 -10.68 0.98
CA ASN A 237 -6.69 -9.43 0.70
C ASN A 237 -7.64 -9.00 1.83
N ALA A 238 -8.22 -9.96 2.57
CA ALA A 238 -9.05 -9.69 3.74
C ALA A 238 -8.26 -9.04 4.90
N ALA A 239 -6.94 -9.16 4.91
CA ALA A 239 -6.05 -8.57 5.91
C ALA A 239 -5.57 -7.15 5.57
N ARG A 240 -5.94 -6.62 4.40
CA ARG A 240 -5.46 -5.31 3.91
C ARG A 240 -5.84 -4.16 4.84
N SER A 241 -4.88 -3.27 5.06
CA SER A 241 -5.04 -2.04 5.84
C SER A 241 -5.70 -0.92 5.03
N VAL A 242 -5.86 0.24 5.68
CA VAL A 242 -6.32 1.49 5.04
C VAL A 242 -5.29 2.13 4.09
N ASN A 243 -4.09 1.53 3.93
CA ASN A 243 -2.98 2.12 3.18
C ASN A 243 -3.37 2.61 1.78
N LYS A 244 -4.26 1.90 1.09
CA LYS A 244 -4.68 2.27 -0.26
C LYS A 244 -5.44 3.59 -0.33
N LEU A 245 -6.23 3.91 0.70
CA LEU A 245 -6.89 5.21 0.80
C LEU A 245 -5.86 6.34 0.90
N LEU A 246 -4.81 6.12 1.70
CA LEU A 246 -3.75 7.09 1.90
C LEU A 246 -2.91 7.27 0.63
N GLU A 247 -2.60 6.19 -0.07
CA GLU A 247 -1.89 6.26 -1.35
C GLU A 247 -2.72 6.96 -2.44
N ALA A 248 -4.05 6.76 -2.48
CA ALA A 248 -4.93 7.47 -3.40
C ALA A 248 -4.95 8.98 -3.12
N ASP A 249 -4.89 9.41 -1.86
CA ASP A 249 -4.79 10.83 -1.50
C ASP A 249 -3.48 11.48 -1.97
N GLN A 250 -2.36 10.73 -1.99
CA GLN A 250 -1.08 11.25 -2.49
C GLN A 250 -1.17 11.76 -3.92
N VAL A 251 -1.97 11.10 -4.75
CA VAL A 251 -2.18 11.44 -6.16
C VAL A 251 -3.45 12.27 -6.40
N GLY A 252 -4.19 12.59 -5.34
CA GLY A 252 -5.44 13.36 -5.39
C GLY A 252 -6.63 12.62 -6.02
N ALA A 253 -6.65 11.29 -5.94
CA ALA A 253 -7.65 10.46 -6.59
C ALA A 253 -8.83 10.12 -5.68
N VAL A 254 -9.99 9.87 -6.29
CA VAL A 254 -11.06 9.09 -5.67
C VAL A 254 -10.71 7.60 -5.74
N LEU A 255 -10.83 6.91 -4.61
CA LEU A 255 -10.61 5.47 -4.55
C LEU A 255 -11.91 4.70 -4.80
N LEU A 256 -11.92 3.83 -5.80
CA LEU A 256 -12.92 2.79 -5.99
C LEU A 256 -12.31 1.45 -5.58
N ALA A 257 -12.93 0.76 -4.63
CA ALA A 257 -12.39 -0.48 -4.08
C ALA A 257 -13.44 -1.59 -4.02
N SER A 258 -13.00 -2.85 -3.96
CA SER A 258 -13.92 -3.98 -3.76
C SER A 258 -14.55 -3.94 -2.37
N ASP A 259 -15.82 -4.30 -2.28
CA ASP A 259 -16.59 -4.39 -1.03
C ASP A 259 -16.04 -5.40 -0.01
N CYS A 260 -15.26 -6.39 -0.46
CA CYS A 260 -14.52 -7.30 0.41
C CYS A 260 -13.37 -6.63 1.19
N TRP A 261 -13.03 -5.37 0.88
CA TRP A 261 -12.00 -4.60 1.60
C TRP A 261 -12.51 -4.10 2.96
N ALA A 262 -12.42 -4.94 3.99
CA ALA A 262 -12.95 -4.65 5.33
C ALA A 262 -12.44 -3.31 5.91
N ALA A 263 -11.16 -2.99 5.75
CA ALA A 263 -10.59 -1.72 6.24
C ALA A 263 -11.19 -0.48 5.55
N GLY A 264 -11.77 -0.63 4.36
CA GLY A 264 -12.40 0.44 3.61
C GLY A 264 -13.83 0.78 4.04
N HIS A 265 -14.50 -0.09 4.82
CA HIS A 265 -15.94 0.06 5.12
C HIS A 265 -16.27 1.35 5.88
N ALA A 266 -15.46 1.69 6.89
CA ALA A 266 -15.63 2.95 7.61
C ALA A 266 -15.41 4.16 6.70
N ALA A 267 -14.41 4.09 5.81
CA ALA A 267 -14.13 5.17 4.87
C ALA A 267 -15.25 5.35 3.83
N ALA A 268 -15.84 4.24 3.37
CA ALA A 268 -16.94 4.24 2.43
C ALA A 268 -18.23 4.82 3.03
N ARG A 269 -18.59 4.43 4.26
CA ARG A 269 -19.72 5.04 5.00
C ARG A 269 -19.51 6.53 5.22
N GLY A 270 -18.26 6.95 5.40
CA GLY A 270 -17.87 8.36 5.48
C GLY A 270 -17.84 9.10 4.14
N GLY A 271 -18.09 8.43 3.01
CA GLY A 271 -18.05 9.04 1.68
C GLY A 271 -16.63 9.42 1.21
N TYR A 272 -15.59 8.75 1.71
CA TYR A 272 -14.19 9.01 1.36
C TYR A 272 -13.64 8.05 0.29
N CYS A 273 -14.37 6.98 0.02
CA CYS A 273 -14.16 6.07 -1.10
C CYS A 273 -15.51 5.44 -1.49
N LYS A 274 -15.55 4.70 -2.60
CA LYS A 274 -16.72 3.91 -2.98
C LYS A 274 -16.35 2.44 -3.02
N LEU A 275 -17.19 1.62 -2.38
CA LEU A 275 -17.10 0.16 -2.44
C LEU A 275 -18.05 -0.37 -3.50
N LEU A 276 -17.60 -1.37 -4.24
CA LEU A 276 -18.31 -1.98 -5.35
C LEU A 276 -18.15 -3.50 -5.27
N GLY A 277 -19.16 -4.23 -5.76
CA GLY A 277 -19.08 -5.68 -5.92
C GLY A 277 -18.06 -6.10 -6.99
N ASP A 278 -18.20 -7.29 -7.57
CA ASP A 278 -17.24 -7.84 -8.52
C ASP A 278 -17.61 -7.63 -10.01
N SER A 279 -18.70 -6.91 -10.29
CA SER A 279 -19.19 -6.63 -11.65
C SER A 279 -18.36 -5.56 -12.37
N PRO A 280 -17.62 -5.89 -13.46
CA PRO A 280 -16.88 -4.89 -14.23
C PRO A 280 -17.75 -3.78 -14.81
N ARG A 281 -19.03 -4.07 -15.08
CA ARG A 281 -20.00 -3.08 -15.59
C ARG A 281 -20.34 -2.03 -14.54
N ASP A 282 -20.54 -2.44 -13.29
CA ASP A 282 -20.85 -1.52 -12.19
C ASP A 282 -19.66 -0.63 -11.86
N TRP A 283 -18.45 -1.21 -11.93
CA TRP A 283 -17.20 -0.46 -11.84
C TRP A 283 -17.07 0.54 -12.99
N ALA A 284 -17.31 0.13 -14.23
CA ALA A 284 -17.22 1.02 -15.38
C ALA A 284 -18.25 2.16 -15.30
N ALA A 285 -19.49 1.87 -14.89
CA ALA A 285 -20.52 2.88 -14.67
C ALA A 285 -20.12 3.88 -13.58
N ALA A 286 -19.56 3.41 -12.46
CA ALA A 286 -19.06 4.28 -11.39
C ALA A 286 -17.89 5.16 -11.85
N VAL A 287 -16.96 4.59 -12.63
CA VAL A 287 -15.82 5.31 -13.19
C VAL A 287 -16.29 6.39 -14.18
N LEU A 288 -17.16 6.04 -15.13
CA LEU A 288 -17.67 6.96 -16.14
C LEU A 288 -18.49 8.09 -15.50
N GLY A 289 -19.32 7.78 -14.50
CA GLY A 289 -20.05 8.81 -13.74
C GLY A 289 -19.12 9.83 -13.07
N LEU A 290 -18.00 9.39 -12.48
CA LEU A 290 -16.99 10.29 -11.88
C LEU A 290 -16.10 11.01 -12.91
N ILE A 291 -16.00 10.48 -14.13
CA ILE A 291 -15.30 11.15 -15.24
C ILE A 291 -16.18 12.27 -15.80
N ASP A 292 -17.47 11.99 -15.99
CA ASP A 292 -18.45 12.91 -16.55
C ASP A 292 -18.89 13.99 -15.52
N ASP A 293 -18.74 13.73 -14.21
CA ASP A 293 -18.93 14.71 -13.12
C ASP A 293 -17.61 15.01 -12.36
N PRO A 294 -16.76 15.91 -12.90
CA PRO A 294 -15.49 16.25 -12.28
C PRO A 294 -15.65 17.01 -10.96
N GLU A 295 -16.76 17.71 -10.73
CA GLU A 295 -17.02 18.46 -9.50
C GLU A 295 -17.26 17.49 -8.34
N THR A 296 -18.14 16.51 -8.51
CA THR A 296 -18.35 15.46 -7.50
C THR A 296 -17.07 14.70 -7.22
N ARG A 297 -16.30 14.34 -8.26
CA ARG A 297 -15.00 13.68 -8.08
C ARG A 297 -14.05 14.51 -7.23
N GLN A 298 -13.89 15.81 -7.53
CA GLN A 298 -13.02 16.72 -6.77
C GLN A 298 -13.50 16.89 -5.33
N ARG A 299 -14.82 17.00 -5.11
CA ARG A 299 -15.42 17.08 -3.78
C ARG A 299 -15.13 15.85 -2.93
N ILE A 300 -15.24 14.64 -3.50
CA ILE A 300 -14.89 13.40 -2.80
C ILE A 300 -13.40 13.40 -2.44
N ALA A 301 -12.51 13.68 -3.39
CA ALA A 301 -11.07 13.71 -3.13
C ALA A 301 -10.68 14.73 -2.05
N ALA A 302 -11.26 15.94 -2.08
CA ALA A 302 -11.04 16.97 -1.06
C ALA A 302 -11.54 16.54 0.33
N ARG A 303 -12.73 15.92 0.39
CA ARG A 303 -13.29 15.37 1.63
C ARG A 303 -12.42 14.25 2.20
N THR A 304 -11.92 13.35 1.36
CA THR A 304 -10.96 12.29 1.74
C THR A 304 -9.68 12.87 2.31
N ARG A 305 -9.10 13.89 1.66
CA ARG A 305 -7.91 14.59 2.15
C ARG A 305 -8.13 15.22 3.52
N ALA A 306 -9.24 15.92 3.70
CA ALA A 306 -9.60 16.53 4.98
C ALA A 306 -9.74 15.46 6.09
N HIS A 307 -10.37 14.32 5.79
CA HIS A 307 -10.46 13.19 6.72
C HIS A 307 -9.08 12.63 7.09
N ILE A 308 -8.21 12.42 6.11
CA ILE A 308 -6.84 11.91 6.34
C ILE A 308 -6.03 12.89 7.19
N ALA A 309 -6.09 14.18 6.90
CA ALA A 309 -5.41 15.21 7.68
C ALA A 309 -5.89 15.25 9.14
N ALA A 310 -7.21 15.15 9.34
CA ALA A 310 -7.82 15.14 10.68
C ALA A 310 -7.38 13.94 11.54
N ARG A 311 -6.99 12.82 10.93
CA ARG A 311 -6.46 11.65 11.65
C ARG A 311 -5.09 11.88 12.28
N ARG A 312 -4.36 12.94 11.88
CA ARG A 312 -3.00 13.27 12.34
C ARG A 312 -2.07 12.04 12.41
N GLY A 313 -2.12 11.20 11.37
CA GLY A 313 -1.56 9.84 11.39
C GLY A 313 -0.10 9.75 11.86
N LEU A 314 0.76 10.69 11.45
CA LEU A 314 2.15 10.75 11.90
C LEU A 314 2.27 11.00 13.42
N ALA A 315 1.51 11.96 13.95
CA ALA A 315 1.53 12.28 15.38
C ALA A 315 0.93 11.15 16.22
N THR A 316 -0.19 10.55 15.77
CA THR A 316 -0.79 9.38 16.44
C THR A 316 0.17 8.20 16.49
N GLN A 317 0.88 7.94 15.39
CA GLN A 317 1.87 6.87 15.32
C GLN A 317 3.12 7.18 16.17
N ALA A 318 3.56 8.44 16.22
CA ALA A 318 4.68 8.87 17.06
C ALA A 318 4.38 8.67 18.56
N ALA A 319 3.20 9.09 19.01
CA ALA A 319 2.75 8.88 20.39
C ALA A 319 2.61 7.39 20.74
N LEU A 320 2.17 6.56 19.79
CA LEU A 320 2.17 5.10 19.96
C LEU A 320 3.58 4.56 20.19
N TRP A 321 4.55 4.99 19.38
CA TRP A 321 5.95 4.56 19.53
C TRP A 321 6.57 5.07 20.83
N GLU A 322 6.24 6.28 21.27
CA GLU A 322 6.66 6.81 22.58
C GLU A 322 6.16 5.94 23.74
N GLY A 323 4.90 5.50 23.71
CA GLY A 323 4.37 4.60 24.74
C GLY A 323 4.90 3.16 24.68
N LEU A 324 5.64 2.79 23.61
CA LEU A 324 6.20 1.45 23.42
C LEU A 324 7.69 1.35 23.71
N LEU A 325 8.43 2.46 23.61
CA LEU A 325 9.89 2.54 23.61
C LEU A 325 10.43 3.47 24.69
#